data_AF-A0A0M8PS19-F1
#
_entry.id   AF-A0A0M8PS19-F1
#
_cell.length_a   1.000
_cell.length_b   1.000
_cell.length_c   1.000
_cell.angle_alpha   90.00
_cell.angle_beta   90.00
_cell.angle_gamma   90.00
#
_symmetry.space_group_name_H-M   'P 1'
#
loop_
_entity.id
_entity.type
_entity.pdbx_description
1 polymer ?
#
loop_
_entity_poly.entity_id
_entity_poly.type
_entity_poly.pdbx_seq_one_letter_code
_entity_poly.pdbx_strand_id
1 'polypeptide(L)'
;MYDSVIDVLTVFGGMTYKYKHPNGSIETFHFSPEEAVGDYYGKEDFEEFEARINEPLIVVGEAYRGYLIMFISQSGKVFAKNASSLYKLGDNIFEALDTLCLFKIPEEIN
;
A
#
# COMPACT_ATOMS: atom_id res chain seq x y z
N MET A 1 -17.66 1.81 6.40
CA MET A 1 -17.68 1.01 5.16
C MET A 1 -16.42 1.37 4.40
N TYR A 2 -15.69 0.39 3.84
CA TYR A 2 -14.39 0.60 3.18
C TYR A 2 -14.57 0.72 1.67
N ASP A 3 -15.41 1.64 1.22
CA ASP A 3 -15.81 1.75 -0.19
C ASP A 3 -14.59 1.94 -1.10
N SER A 4 -13.63 2.77 -0.67
CA SER A 4 -12.36 2.98 -1.36
C SER A 4 -11.55 1.70 -1.55
N VAL A 5 -11.58 0.76 -0.58
CA VAL A 5 -10.89 -0.53 -0.71
C VAL A 5 -11.58 -1.40 -1.74
N ILE A 6 -12.92 -1.44 -1.69
CA ILE A 6 -13.73 -2.22 -2.65
C ILE A 6 -13.49 -1.70 -4.07
N ASP A 7 -13.50 -0.38 -4.26
CA ASP A 7 -13.27 0.25 -5.55
C ASP A 7 -11.88 -0.12 -6.11
N VAL A 8 -10.84 -0.02 -5.28
CA VAL A 8 -9.48 -0.38 -5.69
C VAL A 8 -9.37 -1.87 -6.00
N LEU A 9 -9.86 -2.76 -5.14
CA LEU A 9 -9.74 -4.20 -5.37
C LEU A 9 -10.61 -4.69 -6.53
N THR A 10 -11.72 -4.01 -6.83
CA THR A 10 -12.55 -4.30 -8.02
C THR A 10 -11.79 -4.02 -9.31
N VAL A 11 -10.99 -2.96 -9.34
CA VAL A 11 -10.25 -2.55 -10.55
C VAL A 11 -8.89 -3.22 -10.64
N PHE A 12 -8.17 -3.32 -9.53
CA PHE A 12 -6.75 -3.69 -9.50
C PHE A 12 -6.48 -5.04 -8.81
N GLY A 13 -7.45 -5.59 -8.07
CA GLY A 13 -7.27 -6.76 -7.23
C GLY A 13 -6.86 -8.02 -7.98
N GLY A 14 -6.01 -8.83 -7.36
CA GLY A 14 -5.51 -10.09 -7.92
C GLY A 14 -4.50 -9.92 -9.07
N MET A 15 -4.04 -8.69 -9.34
CA MET A 15 -3.06 -8.42 -10.38
C MET A 15 -1.71 -8.03 -9.79
N THR A 16 -0.66 -8.50 -10.47
CA THR A 16 0.73 -8.09 -10.26
C THR A 16 1.17 -7.20 -11.41
N TYR A 17 1.67 -6.02 -11.06
CA TYR A 17 2.16 -5.02 -12.00
C TYR A 17 3.68 -5.06 -12.03
N LYS A 18 4.23 -4.97 -13.23
CA LYS A 18 5.67 -4.96 -13.48
C LYS A 18 6.00 -3.78 -14.38
N TYR A 19 6.93 -2.95 -13.95
CA TYR A 19 7.25 -1.70 -14.64
C TYR A 19 8.75 -1.44 -14.60
N LYS A 20 9.22 -0.65 -15.55
CA LYS A 20 10.64 -0.38 -15.76
C LYS A 20 10.95 1.08 -15.42
N HIS A 21 11.98 1.27 -14.60
CA HIS A 21 12.49 2.59 -14.27
C HIS A 21 13.27 3.23 -15.41
N PRO A 22 13.44 4.58 -15.37
CA PRO A 22 14.32 5.27 -16.31
C PRO A 22 15.76 4.73 -16.30
N ASN A 23 16.27 4.29 -15.14
CA ASN A 23 17.60 3.68 -15.00
C ASN A 23 17.67 2.22 -15.51
N GLY A 24 16.54 1.66 -15.94
CA GLY A 24 16.44 0.31 -16.48
C GLY A 24 16.15 -0.80 -15.47
N SER A 25 16.15 -0.53 -14.16
CA SER A 25 15.71 -1.52 -13.16
C SER A 25 14.22 -1.81 -13.33
N ILE A 26 13.80 -2.99 -12.89
CA ILE A 26 12.41 -3.43 -12.95
C ILE A 26 11.91 -3.57 -11.53
N GLU A 27 10.73 -3.00 -11.25
CA GLU A 27 10.01 -3.22 -10.00
C GLU A 27 8.61 -3.78 -10.20
N THR A 28 8.08 -4.26 -9.08
CA THR A 28 6.78 -4.90 -9.01
C THR A 28 6.01 -4.44 -7.77
N PHE A 29 4.69 -4.36 -7.93
CA PHE A 29 3.73 -4.30 -6.83
C PHE A 29 2.51 -5.14 -7.22
N HIS A 30 1.72 -5.57 -6.25
CA HIS A 30 0.49 -6.32 -6.49
C HIS A 30 -0.61 -5.84 -5.55
N PHE A 31 -1.87 -6.11 -5.92
CA PHE A 31 -3.02 -5.87 -5.06
C PHE A 31 -3.67 -7.19 -4.66
N SER A 32 -2.98 -7.97 -3.82
CA SER A 32 -3.52 -9.19 -3.23
C SER A 32 -3.39 -9.12 -1.70
N PRO A 33 -4.49 -8.82 -0.99
CA PRO A 33 -4.50 -8.84 0.48
C PRO A 33 -4.09 -10.20 1.05
N GLU A 34 -4.54 -11.29 0.42
CA GLU A 34 -4.25 -12.66 0.85
C GLU A 34 -2.75 -12.95 0.79
N GLU A 35 -2.08 -12.58 -0.31
CA GLU A 35 -0.65 -12.76 -0.46
C GLU A 35 0.15 -11.87 0.52
N ALA A 36 -0.31 -10.64 0.76
CA ALA A 36 0.39 -9.67 1.61
C ALA A 36 0.30 -9.98 3.12
N VAL A 37 -0.86 -10.49 3.56
CA VAL A 37 -1.07 -10.88 4.97
C VAL A 37 -0.43 -12.24 5.23
N GLY A 38 -0.60 -13.18 4.29
CA GLY A 38 -0.22 -14.57 4.47
C GLY A 38 -0.74 -15.16 5.78
N ASP A 39 0.06 -16.03 6.39
CA ASP A 39 -0.23 -16.60 7.72
C ASP A 39 0.42 -15.80 8.87
N TYR A 40 1.10 -14.70 8.56
CA TYR A 40 1.99 -14.02 9.50
C TYR A 40 1.35 -12.80 10.18
N TYR A 41 0.54 -12.04 9.45
CA TYR A 41 0.00 -10.79 9.95
C TYR A 41 -1.44 -10.94 10.46
N GLY A 42 -1.69 -10.41 11.64
CA GLY A 42 -3.01 -10.20 12.22
C GLY A 42 -3.43 -8.73 12.15
N LYS A 43 -4.67 -8.44 12.57
CA LYS A 43 -5.17 -7.06 12.66
C LYS A 43 -4.36 -6.20 13.64
N GLU A 44 -3.91 -6.83 14.73
CA GLU A 44 -3.16 -6.21 15.82
C GLU A 44 -1.83 -5.60 15.35
N ASP A 45 -1.21 -6.16 14.29
CA ASP A 45 0.05 -5.67 13.72
C ASP A 45 -0.06 -4.29 13.05
N PHE A 46 -1.28 -3.78 12.89
CA PHE A 46 -1.54 -2.51 12.21
C PHE A 46 -2.14 -1.43 13.11
N GLU A 47 -2.50 -1.75 14.36
CA GLU A 47 -3.17 -0.83 15.28
C GLU A 47 -2.34 0.42 15.59
N GLU A 48 -1.02 0.25 15.72
CA GLU A 48 -0.10 1.38 15.93
C GLU A 48 -0.16 2.37 14.76
N PHE A 49 -0.20 1.88 13.51
CA PHE A 49 -0.25 2.72 12.33
C PHE A 49 -1.60 3.42 12.19
N GLU A 50 -2.69 2.72 12.50
CA GLU A 50 -4.03 3.31 12.56
C GLU A 50 -4.11 4.44 13.59
N ALA A 51 -3.45 4.28 14.75
CA ALA A 51 -3.37 5.30 15.77
C ALA A 51 -2.60 6.55 15.29
N ARG A 52 -1.50 6.36 14.54
CA ARG A 52 -0.72 7.48 13.98
C ARG A 52 -1.51 8.33 12.98
N ILE A 53 -2.36 7.69 12.15
CA ILE A 53 -3.16 8.40 11.14
C ILE A 53 -4.60 8.71 11.58
N ASN A 54 -5.00 8.24 12.76
CA ASN A 54 -6.36 8.33 13.30
C ASN A 54 -7.44 7.82 12.34
N GLU A 55 -7.13 6.75 11.60
CA GLU A 55 -8.03 6.13 10.63
C GLU A 55 -7.77 4.62 10.53
N PRO A 56 -8.81 3.78 10.36
CA PRO A 56 -8.62 2.36 10.11
C PRO A 56 -7.93 2.09 8.77
N LEU A 57 -7.07 1.08 8.73
CA LEU A 57 -6.28 0.59 7.62
C LEU A 57 -6.70 -0.83 7.23
N ILE A 58 -6.74 -1.06 5.92
CA ILE A 58 -6.91 -2.39 5.31
C ILE A 58 -5.69 -2.67 4.43
N VAL A 59 -5.07 -3.83 4.64
CA VAL A 59 -4.00 -4.33 3.77
C VAL A 59 -4.57 -4.60 2.38
N VAL A 60 -3.90 -4.12 1.34
CA VAL A 60 -4.34 -4.29 -0.04
C VAL A 60 -3.35 -5.02 -0.95
N GLY A 61 -2.10 -5.18 -0.52
CA GLY A 61 -1.05 -5.82 -1.31
C GLY A 61 0.34 -5.41 -0.87
N GLU A 62 1.35 -5.67 -1.70
CA GLU A 62 2.74 -5.28 -1.43
C GLU A 62 3.38 -4.56 -2.61
N ALA A 63 4.39 -3.75 -2.30
CA ALA A 63 5.27 -3.11 -3.26
C ALA A 63 6.73 -3.44 -2.97
N TYR A 64 7.59 -3.21 -3.97
CA TYR A 64 9.03 -3.42 -3.87
C TYR A 64 9.41 -4.85 -3.47
N ARG A 65 8.77 -5.83 -4.14
CA ARG A 65 9.04 -7.28 -3.97
C ARG A 65 8.81 -7.76 -2.53
N GLY A 66 7.74 -7.30 -1.92
CA GLY A 66 7.36 -7.63 -0.54
C GLY A 66 8.10 -6.83 0.52
N TYR A 67 8.90 -5.83 0.14
CA TYR A 67 9.56 -4.95 1.09
C TYR A 67 8.58 -3.98 1.77
N LEU A 68 7.54 -3.55 1.05
CA LEU A 68 6.51 -2.67 1.57
C LEU A 68 5.14 -3.34 1.59
N ILE A 69 4.47 -3.35 2.74
CA ILE A 69 3.05 -3.73 2.82
C ILE A 69 2.22 -2.48 2.58
N MET A 70 1.29 -2.55 1.64
CA MET A 70 0.43 -1.45 1.26
C MET A 70 -0.92 -1.51 1.96
N PHE A 71 -1.43 -0.34 2.33
CA PHE A 71 -2.72 -0.16 2.98
C PHE A 71 -3.56 0.88 2.27
N ILE A 72 -4.87 0.76 2.42
CA ILE A 72 -5.82 1.83 2.14
C ILE A 72 -6.55 2.16 3.44
N SER A 73 -6.58 3.45 3.80
CA SER A 73 -7.36 3.91 4.94
C SER A 73 -8.84 4.03 4.60
N GLN A 74 -9.67 4.16 5.62
CA GLN A 74 -11.11 4.36 5.43
C GLN A 74 -11.44 5.54 4.50
N SER A 75 -10.65 6.62 4.51
CA SER A 75 -10.86 7.78 3.63
C SER A 75 -10.31 7.60 2.20
N GLY A 76 -9.67 6.46 1.90
CA GLY A 76 -9.10 6.17 0.58
C GLY A 76 -7.64 6.60 0.37
N LYS A 77 -7.00 7.15 1.41
CA LYS A 77 -5.55 7.43 1.38
C LYS A 77 -4.77 6.12 1.34
N VAL A 78 -3.66 6.12 0.62
CA VAL A 78 -2.84 4.92 0.44
C VAL A 78 -1.54 5.07 1.21
N PHE A 79 -1.19 4.04 1.98
CA PHE A 79 0.01 4.01 2.80
C PHE A 79 0.84 2.77 2.49
N ALA A 80 2.11 2.79 2.90
CA ALA A 80 2.99 1.63 2.90
C ALA A 80 3.80 1.58 4.19
N LYS A 81 3.98 0.39 4.78
CA LYS A 81 4.90 0.22 5.92
C LYS A 81 6.16 -0.55 5.53
N ASN A 82 7.20 -0.29 6.31
CA ASN A 82 8.37 -1.16 6.46
C ASN A 82 8.84 -1.11 7.91
N ALA A 83 8.93 -2.27 8.56
CA ALA A 83 9.19 -2.35 9.99
C ALA A 83 8.27 -1.39 10.79
N SER A 84 8.85 -0.41 11.49
CA SER A 84 8.14 0.60 12.28
C SER A 84 7.82 1.91 11.52
N SER A 85 8.28 2.05 10.28
CA SER A 85 8.04 3.24 9.46
C SER A 85 6.76 3.10 8.65
N LEU A 86 6.00 4.19 8.55
CA LEU A 86 4.78 4.32 7.77
C LEU A 86 4.95 5.47 6.78
N TYR A 87 4.64 5.23 5.52
CA TYR A 87 4.78 6.20 4.44
C TYR A 87 3.43 6.44 3.78
N LYS A 88 3.08 7.69 3.52
CA LYS A 88 1.91 8.06 2.71
C LYS A 88 2.31 8.05 1.22
N LEU A 89 1.67 7.18 0.46
CA LEU A 89 1.90 7.05 -0.99
C LEU A 89 1.06 8.05 -1.80
N GLY A 90 -0.14 8.40 -1.32
CA GLY A 90 -1.02 9.37 -1.97
C GLY A 90 -2.35 9.54 -1.25
N ASP A 91 -3.09 10.60 -1.58
CA ASP A 91 -4.45 10.83 -1.06
C ASP A 91 -5.51 9.97 -1.76
N ASN A 92 -5.13 9.28 -2.84
CA ASN A 92 -5.92 8.29 -3.55
C ASN A 92 -5.03 7.29 -4.29
N ILE A 93 -5.62 6.27 -4.90
CA ILE A 93 -4.91 5.21 -5.60
C ILE A 93 -4.07 5.71 -6.79
N PHE A 94 -4.55 6.70 -7.54
CA PHE A 94 -3.82 7.20 -8.71
C PHE A 94 -2.57 7.96 -8.30
N GLU A 95 -2.64 8.77 -7.25
CA GLU A 95 -1.47 9.42 -6.65
C GLU A 95 -0.47 8.39 -6.09
N ALA A 96 -0.96 7.32 -5.47
CA ALA A 96 -0.12 6.25 -4.97
C ALA A 96 0.62 5.51 -6.10
N LEU A 97 -0.09 5.21 -7.21
CA LEU A 97 0.51 4.63 -8.41
C LEU A 97 1.56 5.58 -9.01
N ASP A 98 1.30 6.88 -9.00
CA ASP A 98 2.26 7.90 -9.41
C ASP A 98 3.52 7.86 -8.55
N THR A 99 3.38 7.74 -7.23
CA THR A 99 4.50 7.62 -6.29
C THR A 99 5.32 6.35 -6.56
N LEU A 100 4.66 5.20 -6.70
CA LEU A 100 5.31 3.93 -6.99
C LEU A 100 5.99 3.91 -8.37
N CYS A 101 5.26 4.30 -9.42
CA CYS A 101 5.73 4.22 -10.80
C CYS A 101 6.82 5.24 -11.12
N LEU A 102 6.75 6.43 -10.52
CA LEU A 102 7.68 7.55 -10.78
C LEU A 102 8.77 7.71 -9.72
N PHE A 103 8.83 6.83 -8.71
CA PHE A 103 9.83 6.87 -7.64
C PHE A 103 9.85 8.20 -6.90
N LYS A 104 8.66 8.73 -6.61
CA LYS A 104 8.54 9.92 -5.75
C LYS A 104 8.90 9.49 -4.32
N ILE A 105 9.57 10.39 -3.59
CA ILE A 105 9.88 10.15 -2.17
C ILE A 105 8.57 10.37 -1.39
N PRO A 106 8.00 9.32 -0.75
CA PRO A 106 6.77 9.47 0.00
C PRO A 106 7.03 10.20 1.33
N GLU A 107 5.97 10.79 1.89
CA GLU A 107 6.00 11.41 3.22
C GLU A 107 6.01 10.32 4.30
N GLU A 108 6.95 10.38 5.24
CA GLU A 108 6.95 9.50 6.43
C GLU A 108 6.04 10.08 7.52
N ILE A 109 5.16 9.22 8.05
CA ILE A 109 4.22 9.56 9.11
C ILE A 109 4.79 9.09 10.45
N ASN A 110 5.02 10.05 11.35
CA ASN A 110 5.52 9.83 12.71
C ASN A 110 4.38 9.56 13.70
#